data_AF-A0A6G2G1Q4-F1
#
_entry.id   AF-A0A6G2G1Q4-F1
#
_cell.length_a   1.000
_cell.length_b   1.000
_cell.length_c   1.000
_cell.angle_alpha   90.00
_cell.angle_beta   90.00
_cell.angle_gamma   90.00
#
_symmetry.space_group_name_H-M   'P 1'
#
loop_
_entity.id
_entity.type
_entity.pdbx_description
1 polymer ?
#
loop_
_entity_poly.entity_id
_entity_poly.type
_entity_poly.pdbx_seq_one_letter_code
_entity_poly.pdbx_strand_id
1 'polypeptide(L)' 'MTLRTHETNATYHVVEYAHERLRERLESLSAGAPVKMELTRAGSRGNGWRADGVYLRSESAEDAAAGG' A
#
# COMPACT_ATOMS: atom_id res chain seq x y z
N MET A 1 1.60 9.74 2.12
CA MET A 1 2.37 8.54 1.73
C MET A 1 2.28 8.34 0.22
N THR A 2 3.32 7.84 -0.44
CA THR A 2 3.28 7.52 -1.88
C THR A 2 3.39 6.02 -2.08
N LEU A 3 2.47 5.43 -2.85
CA LEU A 3 2.48 4.02 -3.23
C LEU A 3 2.75 3.91 -4.73
N ARG A 4 3.44 2.83 -5.13
CA ARG A 4 3.69 2.51 -6.53
C ARG A 4 3.25 1.08 -6.80
N THR A 5 2.46 0.87 -7.85
CA THR A 5 2.13 -0.47 -8.31
C THR A 5 3.26 -1.04 -9.15
N HIS A 6 3.57 -2.33 -8.97
CA HIS A 6 4.63 -2.99 -9.73
C HIS A 6 4.22 -3.26 -11.19
N GLU A 7 2.93 -3.51 -11.44
CA GLU A 7 2.43 -3.89 -12.77
C GLU A 7 2.32 -2.72 -13.73
N THR A 8 1.83 -1.57 -13.25
CA THR A 8 1.51 -0.41 -14.09
C THR A 8 2.41 0.79 -13.84
N ASN A 9 3.35 0.70 -12.88
CA ASN A 9 4.14 1.83 -12.37
C ASN A 9 3.28 3.04 -11.96
N ALA A 10 2.00 2.82 -11.68
CA ALA A 10 1.10 3.88 -11.31
C ALA A 10 1.44 4.35 -9.90
N THR A 11 1.49 5.68 -9.75
CA THR A 11 1.82 6.33 -8.49
C THR A 11 0.53 6.83 -7.84
N TYR A 12 0.32 6.42 -6.59
CA TYR A 12 -0.85 6.78 -5.80
C TYR A 12 -0.41 7.59 -4.59
N HIS A 13 -0.97 8.80 -4.44
CA HIS A 13 -0.71 9.63 -3.26
C HIS A 13 -1.82 9.42 -2.24
N VAL A 14 -1.51 8.71 -1.16
CA VAL A 14 -2.41 8.53 -0.03
C VAL A 14 -2.34 9.77 0.84
N VAL A 15 -3.47 10.48 0.91
CA VAL A 15 -3.66 11.74 1.65
C VAL A 15 -4.59 11.57 2.85
N GLU A 16 -5.45 10.55 2.81
CA GLU A 16 -6.40 10.24 3.87
C GLU A 16 -6.28 8.77 4.30
N TYR A 17 -6.59 8.52 5.56
CA TYR A 17 -6.67 7.19 6.13
C TYR A 17 -8.03 7.03 6.78
N ALA A 18 -8.68 5.89 6.56
CA ALA A 18 -9.99 5.64 7.17
C ALA A 18 -9.92 5.59 8.72
N HIS A 19 -8.76 5.22 9.30
CA HIS A 19 -8.56 5.07 10.74
C HIS A 19 -7.08 5.30 11.10
N GLU A 20 -6.77 5.75 12.30
CA GLU A 20 -5.39 6.01 12.74
C GLU A 20 -4.52 4.74 12.82
N ARG A 21 -5.10 3.60 13.24
CA ARG A 21 -4.38 2.30 13.26
C ARG A 21 -3.86 1.88 11.88
N LEU A 22 -4.55 2.27 10.81
CA LEU A 22 -4.12 1.98 9.45
C LEU A 22 -2.86 2.77 9.11
N ARG A 23 -2.80 4.04 9.54
CA ARG A 23 -1.63 4.90 9.39
C ARG A 23 -0.44 4.34 10.18
N GLU A 24 -0.62 4.03 11.45
CA GLU A 24 0.44 3.46 12.31
C GLU A 24 1.03 2.18 11.69
N ARG A 25 0.15 1.28 11.22
CA ARG A 25 0.57 0.03 10.60
C ARG A 25 1.37 0.26 9.32
N LEU A 26 0.98 1.25 8.50
CA LEU A 26 1.73 1.63 7.31
C LEU A 26 3.06 2.33 7.63
N GLU A 27 3.11 3.14 8.68
CA GLU A 27 4.34 3.78 9.17
C GLU A 27 5.32 2.76 9.77
N SER A 28 4.81 1.62 10.28
CA SER A 28 5.67 0.52 10.77
C SER A 28 6.35 -0.29 9.66
N LEU A 29 5.93 -0.12 8.40
CA LEU A 29 6.50 -0.84 7.27
C LEU A 29 7.73 -0.14 6.71
N SER A 30 8.73 -0.94 6.36
CA SER A 30 9.88 -0.46 5.60
C SER A 30 9.46 0.06 4.23
N ALA A 31 10.08 1.15 3.79
CA ALA A 31 9.89 1.67 2.45
C ALA A 31 10.22 0.58 1.41
N GLY A 32 9.29 0.34 0.47
CA GLY A 32 9.43 -0.71 -0.54
C GLY A 32 8.82 -2.06 -0.14
N ALA A 33 8.29 -2.22 1.08
CA ALA A 33 7.56 -3.42 1.46
C ALA A 33 6.34 -3.65 0.54
N PRO A 34 6.15 -4.86 -0.01
CA PRO A 34 5.01 -5.17 -0.85
C PRO A 34 3.75 -5.25 0.01
N VAL A 35 2.77 -4.42 -0.30
CA VAL A 35 1.48 -4.39 0.39
C VAL A 35 0.33 -4.46 -0.60
N LYS A 36 -0.76 -5.11 -0.18
CA LYS A 36 -2.05 -4.99 -0.85
C LYS A 36 -2.88 -3.96 -0.09
N MET A 37 -3.40 -2.97 -0.80
CA MET A 37 -4.18 -1.90 -0.20
C MET A 37 -5.51 -1.71 -0.90
N GLU A 38 -6.52 -1.34 -0.13
CA GLU A 38 -7.80 -0.86 -0.63
C GLU A 38 -7.77 0.67 -0.61
N LEU A 39 -7.94 1.26 -1.79
CA LEU A 39 -7.90 2.70 -1.99
C LEU A 39 -9.22 3.19 -2.59
N THR A 40 -9.82 4.20 -1.97
CA THR A 40 -10.95 4.95 -2.53
C THR A 40 -10.47 6.36 -2.91
N ARG A 41 -11.05 6.97 -3.94
CA ARG A 41 -10.72 8.37 -4.26
C ARG A 41 -11.17 9.29 -3.14
N ALA A 42 -10.24 10.08 -2.59
CA ALA A 42 -10.50 11.00 -1.48
C ALA A 42 -11.27 12.27 -1.90
N GLY A 43 -11.44 12.51 -3.21
CA GLY A 43 -12.18 13.68 -3.70
C GLY A 43 -12.28 13.74 -5.22
N SER A 44 -13.00 14.75 -5.72
CA SER A 44 -13.33 14.91 -7.15
C SER A 44 -12.25 15.62 -7.99
N ARG A 45 -11.25 16.25 -7.37
CA ARG A 45 -10.20 17.03 -8.06
C ARG A 45 -8.80 16.68 -7.55
N GLY A 46 -8.25 15.54 -7.97
CA GLY A 46 -6.83 15.21 -7.78
C GLY A 46 -6.50 13.72 -7.83
N ASN A 47 -5.20 13.44 -7.73
CA ASN A 47 -4.63 12.09 -7.52
C ASN A 47 -4.54 11.74 -6.03
N GLY A 48 -5.46 12.27 -5.22
CA GLY A 48 -5.56 11.99 -3.80
C GLY A 48 -6.38 10.73 -3.55
N TRP A 49 -5.80 9.78 -2.83
CA TRP A 49 -6.43 8.53 -2.45
C TRP A 49 -6.56 8.44 -0.94
N ARG A 50 -7.67 7.86 -0.51
CA ARG A 50 -7.93 7.46 0.86
C ARG A 50 -7.60 5.98 0.98
N ALA A 51 -6.78 5.62 1.96
CA ALA A 51 -6.55 4.24 2.30
C ALA A 51 -7.66 3.75 3.24
N ASP A 52 -8.39 2.73 2.80
CA ASP A 52 -9.47 2.12 3.58
C ASP A 52 -9.01 0.85 4.30
N GLY A 53 -8.04 0.13 3.72
CA GLY A 53 -7.47 -1.08 4.31
C GLY A 53 -6.05 -1.38 3.83
N VAL A 54 -5.28 -2.09 4.67
CA VAL A 54 -3.97 -2.65 4.33
C VAL A 54 -3.94 -4.14 4.69
N TYR A 55 -3.52 -4.93 3.73
CA TYR A 55 -3.26 -6.35 3.87
C TYR A 55 -1.78 -6.55 3.57
N LEU A 56 -1.03 -6.83 4.61
CA LEU A 56 0.34 -7.28 4.47
C LEU A 56 0.27 -8.66 3.84
N ARG A 57 1.00 -8.87 2.73
CA ARG A 57 1.30 -10.24 2.33
C ARG A 57 2.11 -10.80 3.49
N SER A 58 1.55 -11.75 4.25
CA SER A 58 2.33 -12.49 5.22
C SER A 58 3.54 -13.06 4.49
N GLU A 59 4.74 -12.72 4.95
CA GLU A 59 5.97 -13.39 4.51
C GLU A 59 5.90 -14.84 4.97
N SER A 60 5.20 -15.68 4.23
CA SER A 60 5.25 -17.12 4.39
C SER A 60 4.98 -17.72 3.02
N ALA A 61 6.06 -18.30 2.48
CA ALA A 61 6.22 -18.97 1.20
C ALA A 61 6.41 -18.03 -0.02
N GLU A 62 7.45 -18.34 -0.81
CA GLU A 62 7.81 -17.78 -2.13
C GLU A 62 8.95 -16.76 -2.23
N ASP A 63 9.93 -16.83 -1.32
CA ASP A 63 11.35 -16.56 -1.65
C ASP A 63 12.21 -17.83 -1.47
N ALA A 64 11.58 -19.01 -1.58
CA ALA A 64 12.24 -20.32 -1.52
C ALA A 64 12.34 -21.01 -2.90
N ALA A 65 11.98 -20.33 -3.99
CA ALA A 65 11.84 -20.93 -5.32
C ALA A 65 12.66 -20.24 -6.43
N ALA A 66 13.74 -19.53 -6.09
CA ALA A 66 14.71 -19.04 -7.06
C ALA A 66 16.15 -19.42 -6.66
N GLY A 67 16.34 -20.71 -6.41
CA GLY A 67 17.64 -21.37 -6.34
C GLY A 67 17.54 -22.73 -7.02
N GLY A 68 17.60 -22.74 -8.34
CA GLY A 68 17.63 -23.92 -9.19
C GLY A 68 18.76 -23.81 -10.20
#